data_AF-A0A959WHV9-F1
#
_entry.id   AF-A0A959WHV9-F1
#
_cell.length_a   1.000
_cell.length_b   1.000
_cell.length_c   1.000
_cell.angle_alpha   90.00
_cell.angle_beta   90.00
_cell.angle_gamma   90.00
#
_symmetry.space_group_name_H-M   'P 1'
#
loop_
_entity.id
_entity.type
_entity.pdbx_description
1 polymer ?
#
loop_
_entity_poly.entity_id
_entity_poly.type
_entity_poly.pdbx_seq_one_letter_code
_entity_poly.pdbx_strand_id
1 'polypeptide(L)'
;FVPGFSSNALRNSFSLNVGTFHETEERPFATQFARPLLEIFFGRLDARTVSSRASAKLLNRYFPGSYEITHPGIDPAAPAQTEVPPLKIAFSEREEPGALRLFLRALRRLPASLDWTATVYADVPGEVQIRIAREVRDRIKVIGPEQASLADLLSHSDVFVAASNGPRTDQAAVRQAIASGAIPVTTTISRYVELVGDGQRGLLFPAGDPVTLAGQIQRIGEDESLREGFRKACAAFEVETWPEVAGRFEEIYEKLVSRRHDPTGNEALRRKLRDRPLIDVDLHMHTDHSSDCATPVKVLIETARDRGFGAIAITDHNEVSGALEAAKVANGMDDFKIIVAEEVMTSDAGEVIGLFLTEKIPKGVTMREAITEIRRQGGLVYVPHPFDRLHSVPDYENLLNIVEDIDLMEVFNPRVAISSFNEEAERFARKYNLIPAAGSDSHVAQGLGAVRNRLHDFDGPEEFLESMREAEITRRHKNLVYVQALKFIQTTGRPKAAKREVDDPRAVKGGRRKSRGSKRAAGKS
;
A
#
# COMPACT_ATOMS: atom_id res chain seq x y z
N PHE A 1 -13.67 3.15 12.19
CA PHE A 1 -12.27 2.81 12.50
C PHE A 1 -11.84 3.67 13.67
N VAL A 2 -11.65 3.10 14.86
CA VAL A 2 -11.11 3.82 16.03
C VAL A 2 -9.61 3.52 16.09
N PRO A 3 -8.73 4.47 16.45
CA PRO A 3 -7.33 4.15 16.71
C PRO A 3 -7.21 3.12 17.84
N GLY A 4 -7.09 1.84 17.46
CA GLY A 4 -6.89 0.71 18.37
C GLY A 4 -5.44 0.27 18.44
N PHE A 5 -5.17 -0.81 19.17
CA PHE A 5 -3.83 -1.40 19.31
C PHE A 5 -3.14 -1.63 17.95
N SER A 6 -3.87 -2.16 16.96
CA SER A 6 -3.36 -2.38 15.60
C SER A 6 -2.90 -1.08 14.91
N SER A 7 -3.57 0.05 15.20
CA SER A 7 -3.16 1.36 14.67
C SER A 7 -1.87 1.89 15.27
N ASN A 8 -1.64 1.61 16.56
CA ASN A 8 -0.41 1.98 17.24
C ASN A 8 0.75 1.06 16.85
N ALA A 9 0.50 -0.25 16.76
CA ALA A 9 1.46 -1.22 16.28
C ALA A 9 1.96 -0.87 14.86
N LEU A 10 1.05 -0.54 13.94
CA LEU A 10 1.43 -0.15 12.57
C LEU A 10 2.30 1.13 12.54
N ARG A 11 2.03 2.10 13.42
CA ARG A 11 2.82 3.34 13.49
C ARG A 11 4.28 3.10 13.87
N ASN A 12 4.56 2.03 14.63
CA ASN A 12 5.89 1.71 15.14
C ASN A 12 6.50 0.48 14.45
N SER A 13 5.88 -0.04 13.40
CA SER A 13 6.35 -1.21 12.68
C SER A 13 7.48 -0.86 11.71
N PHE A 14 8.55 -1.66 11.72
CA PHE A 14 9.66 -1.65 10.76
C PHE A 14 9.58 -2.83 9.79
N SER A 15 8.47 -3.57 9.79
CA SER A 15 8.29 -4.80 9.03
C SER A 15 7.26 -4.61 7.90
N LEU A 16 7.19 -5.59 7.00
CA LEU A 16 6.08 -5.73 6.05
C LEU A 16 4.78 -5.94 6.84
N ASN A 17 3.75 -5.16 6.51
CA ASN A 17 2.47 -5.10 7.20
C ASN A 17 1.34 -5.43 6.24
N VAL A 18 0.56 -6.45 6.60
CA VAL A 18 -0.65 -6.86 5.88
C VAL A 18 -1.85 -6.56 6.77
N GLY A 19 -2.84 -5.84 6.24
CA GLY A 19 -4.06 -5.49 6.96
C GLY A 19 -5.26 -6.28 6.44
N THR A 20 -5.89 -7.10 7.28
CA THR A 20 -7.12 -7.84 6.94
C THR A 20 -8.34 -7.19 7.59
N PHE A 21 -9.37 -6.92 6.79
CA PHE A 21 -10.59 -6.25 7.22
C PHE A 21 -11.79 -7.20 7.14
N HIS A 22 -12.24 -7.68 8.30
CA HIS A 22 -13.33 -8.65 8.42
C HIS A 22 -14.71 -7.96 8.54
N GLU A 23 -14.83 -6.98 9.43
CA GLU A 23 -16.08 -6.28 9.73
C GLU A 23 -15.92 -4.78 9.48
N THR A 24 -16.67 -4.26 8.50
CA THR A 24 -16.70 -2.85 8.17
C THR A 24 -18.13 -2.37 8.25
N GLU A 25 -18.51 -1.85 9.40
CA GLU A 25 -19.72 -1.05 9.53
C GLU A 25 -19.44 0.38 9.02
N GLU A 26 -20.40 0.95 8.29
CA GLU A 26 -20.55 2.40 8.20
C GLU A 26 -20.90 2.93 9.59
N ARG A 27 -19.90 3.15 10.45
CA ARG A 27 -20.11 4.02 11.61
C ARG A 27 -19.88 5.46 11.13
N PRO A 28 -20.94 6.27 10.96
CA PRO A 28 -20.84 7.64 10.43
C PRO A 28 -20.02 8.60 11.31
N PHE A 29 -19.59 8.18 12.50
CA PHE A 29 -18.93 9.04 13.47
C PHE A 29 -17.40 9.13 13.36
N ALA A 30 -16.75 8.37 12.48
CA ALA A 30 -15.28 8.29 12.45
C ALA A 30 -14.61 8.82 11.16
N THR A 31 -15.35 9.15 10.11
CA THR A 31 -14.76 9.33 8.77
C THR A 31 -14.45 10.76 8.37
N GLN A 32 -15.04 11.79 8.98
CA GLN A 32 -14.71 13.19 8.63
C GLN A 32 -13.55 13.78 9.44
N PHE A 33 -13.45 13.50 10.74
CA PHE A 33 -12.40 14.09 11.59
C PHE A 33 -11.13 13.23 11.73
N ALA A 34 -11.18 11.94 11.41
CA ALA A 34 -10.01 11.06 11.48
C ALA A 34 -9.39 10.75 10.11
N ARG A 35 -9.92 11.29 9.00
CA ARG A 35 -9.47 10.95 7.65
C ARG A 35 -7.96 11.12 7.43
N PRO A 36 -7.31 12.23 7.82
CA PRO A 36 -5.86 12.38 7.62
C PRO A 36 -5.04 11.38 8.46
N LEU A 37 -5.49 11.11 9.69
CA LEU A 37 -4.87 10.14 10.60
C LEU A 37 -5.02 8.70 10.10
N LEU A 38 -6.11 8.40 9.41
CA LEU A 38 -6.41 7.09 8.85
C LEU A 38 -5.73 6.91 7.48
N GLU A 39 -5.62 7.94 6.65
CA GLU A 39 -4.80 7.91 5.43
C GLU A 39 -3.33 7.59 5.75
N ILE A 40 -2.78 8.16 6.84
CA ILE A 40 -1.44 7.79 7.34
C ILE A 40 -1.37 6.30 7.73
N PHE A 41 -2.43 5.75 8.32
CA PHE A 41 -2.48 4.34 8.70
C PHE A 41 -2.56 3.44 7.46
N PHE A 42 -3.48 3.72 6.54
CA PHE A 42 -3.67 2.91 5.34
C PHE A 42 -2.46 3.00 4.41
N GLY A 43 -1.80 4.15 4.31
CA GLY A 43 -0.57 4.30 3.51
C GLY A 43 0.54 3.33 3.93
N ARG A 44 0.60 2.90 5.19
CA ARG A 44 1.70 2.04 5.71
C ARG A 44 1.50 0.54 5.55
N LEU A 45 0.36 0.13 4.98
CA LEU A 45 0.06 -1.25 4.67
C LEU A 45 0.62 -1.59 3.28
N ASP A 46 1.32 -2.72 3.18
CA ASP A 46 1.90 -3.18 1.90
C ASP A 46 0.95 -4.08 1.13
N ALA A 47 0.04 -4.75 1.86
CA ALA A 47 -1.10 -5.43 1.30
C ALA A 47 -2.33 -5.25 2.19
N ARG A 48 -3.51 -5.29 1.56
CA ARG A 48 -4.81 -5.12 2.22
C ARG A 48 -5.71 -6.25 1.74
N THR A 49 -6.27 -7.01 2.68
CA THR A 49 -7.21 -8.08 2.36
C THR A 49 -8.58 -7.82 2.98
N VAL A 50 -9.66 -8.25 2.32
CA VAL A 50 -11.04 -7.97 2.73
C VAL A 50 -11.90 -9.22 2.58
N SER A 51 -12.87 -9.38 3.48
CA SER A 51 -13.71 -10.59 3.49
C SER A 51 -14.83 -10.63 2.44
N SER A 52 -15.11 -9.52 1.75
CA SER A 52 -16.17 -9.43 0.73
C SER A 52 -16.00 -8.25 -0.22
N ARG A 53 -16.61 -8.32 -1.42
CA ARG A 53 -16.65 -7.21 -2.38
C ARG A 53 -17.39 -6.01 -1.80
N ALA A 54 -18.45 -6.24 -1.02
CA ALA A 54 -19.15 -5.18 -0.31
C ALA A 54 -18.20 -4.40 0.62
N SER A 55 -17.35 -5.11 1.39
CA SER A 55 -16.35 -4.50 2.26
C SER A 55 -15.28 -3.74 1.48
N ALA A 56 -14.82 -4.31 0.36
CA ALA A 56 -13.86 -3.67 -0.55
C ALA A 56 -14.39 -2.33 -1.07
N LYS A 57 -15.62 -2.31 -1.60
CA LYS A 57 -16.27 -1.10 -2.12
C LYS A 57 -16.42 -0.04 -1.04
N LEU A 58 -16.80 -0.45 0.17
CA LEU A 58 -16.95 0.45 1.30
C LEU A 58 -15.60 1.07 1.70
N LEU A 59 -14.57 0.25 1.87
CA LEU A 59 -13.23 0.72 2.23
C LEU A 59 -12.65 1.63 1.15
N ASN A 60 -12.75 1.25 -0.12
CA ASN A 60 -12.23 2.04 -1.24
C ASN A 60 -12.87 3.44 -1.36
N ARG A 61 -14.12 3.61 -0.89
CA ARG A 61 -14.79 4.92 -0.84
C ARG A 61 -14.14 5.87 0.17
N TYR A 62 -13.65 5.35 1.29
CA TYR A 62 -13.05 6.15 2.37
C TYR A 62 -11.52 6.16 2.33
N PHE A 63 -10.93 5.07 1.85
CA PHE A 63 -9.50 4.79 1.76
C PHE A 63 -9.24 4.15 0.39
N PRO A 64 -9.10 4.96 -0.66
CA PRO A 64 -8.75 4.46 -1.99
C PRO A 64 -7.51 3.58 -1.93
N GLY A 65 -7.52 2.45 -2.63
CA GLY A 65 -6.38 1.53 -2.67
C GLY A 65 -6.74 0.18 -3.26
N SER A 66 -5.74 -0.69 -3.43
CA SER A 66 -5.96 -2.08 -3.83
C SER A 66 -6.36 -2.92 -2.61
N TYR A 67 -7.40 -3.74 -2.79
CA TYR A 67 -7.91 -4.66 -1.78
C TYR A 67 -8.07 -6.04 -2.40
N GLU A 68 -7.37 -7.03 -1.85
CA GLU A 68 -7.52 -8.42 -2.27
C GLU A 68 -8.65 -9.08 -1.48
N ILE A 69 -9.53 -9.81 -2.16
CA ILE A 69 -10.64 -10.47 -1.49
C ILE A 69 -10.16 -11.83 -1.00
N THR A 70 -10.22 -12.03 0.32
CA THR A 70 -9.92 -13.29 1.00
C THR A 70 -11.13 -13.65 1.85
N HIS A 71 -11.98 -14.55 1.36
CA HIS A 71 -13.12 -15.01 2.12
C HIS A 71 -12.69 -15.94 3.26
N PRO A 72 -13.48 -16.09 4.33
CA PRO A 72 -13.23 -17.12 5.34
C PRO A 72 -13.20 -18.52 4.71
N GLY A 73 -12.25 -19.33 5.15
CA GLY A 73 -12.18 -20.73 4.77
C GLY A 73 -13.31 -21.55 5.38
N ILE A 74 -13.56 -22.72 4.79
CA ILE A 74 -14.51 -23.71 5.29
C ILE A 74 -13.78 -24.98 5.73
N ASP A 75 -14.43 -25.75 6.60
CA ASP A 75 -14.00 -27.11 6.96
C ASP A 75 -14.63 -28.11 5.99
N PRO A 76 -13.87 -29.03 5.38
CA PRO A 76 -14.43 -30.00 4.44
C PRO A 76 -15.48 -30.89 5.12
N ALA A 77 -16.72 -30.80 4.65
CA ALA A 77 -17.80 -31.70 5.07
C ALA A 77 -18.70 -32.01 3.87
N ALA A 78 -18.71 -33.28 3.46
CA ALA A 78 -19.55 -33.73 2.36
C ALA A 78 -21.04 -33.67 2.79
N PRO A 79 -21.95 -33.27 1.89
CA PRO A 79 -23.39 -33.34 2.14
C PRO A 79 -23.82 -34.73 2.64
N ALA A 80 -24.50 -34.77 3.79
CA ALA A 80 -24.98 -35.98 4.46
C ALA A 80 -26.49 -35.92 4.76
N GLN A 81 -27.19 -34.94 4.18
CA GLN A 81 -28.63 -34.77 4.37
C GLN A 81 -29.41 -35.96 3.82
N THR A 82 -30.53 -36.25 4.46
CA THR A 82 -31.51 -37.23 4.04
C THR A 82 -32.80 -36.50 3.73
N GLU A 83 -33.45 -36.76 2.59
CA GLU A 83 -34.71 -36.11 2.19
C GLU A 83 -35.96 -36.59 2.96
N VAL A 84 -35.75 -37.20 4.12
CA VAL A 84 -36.80 -37.76 4.95
C VAL A 84 -37.15 -36.75 6.04
N PRO A 85 -38.44 -36.49 6.31
CA PRO A 85 -38.87 -35.69 7.46
C PRO A 85 -38.20 -36.16 8.77
N PRO A 86 -37.96 -35.26 9.73
CA PRO A 86 -38.32 -33.83 9.72
C PRO A 86 -37.35 -32.95 8.91
N LEU A 87 -37.82 -31.77 8.46
CA LEU A 87 -36.95 -30.71 7.92
C LEU A 87 -35.96 -30.24 9.00
N LYS A 88 -34.65 -30.30 8.72
CA LYS A 88 -33.59 -29.97 9.67
C LYS A 88 -33.06 -28.56 9.42
N ILE A 89 -33.29 -27.66 10.38
CA ILE A 89 -32.96 -26.23 10.28
C ILE A 89 -31.80 -25.90 11.21
N ALA A 90 -30.72 -25.33 10.70
CA ALA A 90 -29.56 -24.89 11.48
C ALA A 90 -29.50 -23.36 11.61
N PHE A 91 -28.94 -22.91 12.74
CA PHE A 91 -28.63 -21.51 13.01
C PHE A 91 -27.32 -21.41 13.82
N SER A 92 -26.53 -20.35 13.62
CA SER A 92 -25.27 -20.10 14.34
C SER A 92 -25.40 -18.87 15.23
N GLU A 93 -25.05 -18.98 16.52
CA GLU A 93 -25.07 -17.85 17.47
C GLU A 93 -23.94 -16.84 17.28
N ARG A 94 -23.09 -17.01 16.26
CA ARG A 94 -21.99 -16.08 15.94
C ARG A 94 -22.48 -14.73 15.42
N GLU A 95 -23.71 -14.65 14.92
CA GLU A 95 -24.36 -13.38 14.53
C GLU A 95 -24.71 -12.52 15.77
N GLU A 96 -25.18 -11.28 15.57
CA GLU A 96 -25.64 -10.49 16.72
C GLU A 96 -26.88 -11.10 17.41
N PRO A 97 -27.10 -10.87 18.72
CA PRO A 97 -28.24 -11.46 19.45
C PRO A 97 -29.64 -11.14 18.87
N GLY A 98 -29.74 -10.09 18.04
CA GLY A 98 -30.95 -9.77 17.29
C GLY A 98 -31.33 -10.84 16.26
N ALA A 99 -30.35 -11.46 15.62
CA ALA A 99 -30.52 -12.51 14.62
C ALA A 99 -31.17 -13.76 15.21
N LEU A 100 -30.66 -14.23 16.36
CA LEU A 100 -31.26 -15.38 17.08
C LEU A 100 -32.72 -15.11 17.48
N ARG A 101 -33.02 -13.91 17.98
CA ARG A 101 -34.41 -13.53 18.31
C ARG A 101 -35.31 -13.52 17.08
N LEU A 102 -34.81 -13.08 15.94
CA LEU A 102 -35.54 -13.07 14.68
C LEU A 102 -35.82 -14.50 14.19
N PHE A 103 -34.79 -15.36 14.22
CA PHE A 103 -34.88 -16.78 13.89
C PHE A 103 -35.94 -17.50 14.73
N LEU A 104 -35.89 -17.36 16.06
CA LEU A 104 -36.88 -17.99 16.95
C LEU A 104 -38.30 -17.45 16.73
N ARG A 105 -38.46 -16.17 16.37
CA ARG A 105 -39.78 -15.61 16.01
C ARG A 105 -40.32 -16.20 14.71
N ALA A 106 -39.46 -16.49 13.74
CA ALA A 106 -39.86 -17.12 12.49
C ALA A 106 -40.27 -18.58 12.68
N LEU A 107 -39.51 -19.37 13.48
CA LEU A 107 -39.87 -20.76 13.77
C LEU A 107 -41.26 -20.91 14.40
N ARG A 108 -41.67 -19.96 15.25
CA ARG A 108 -43.02 -19.90 15.86
C ARG A 108 -44.14 -19.68 14.84
N ARG A 109 -43.82 -19.25 13.62
CA ARG A 109 -44.77 -18.95 12.56
C ARG A 109 -44.88 -20.06 11.51
N LEU A 110 -44.04 -21.10 11.61
CA LEU A 110 -44.13 -22.25 10.72
C LEU A 110 -45.46 -22.98 10.92
N PRO A 111 -46.09 -23.48 9.84
CA PRO A 111 -47.36 -24.19 9.93
C PRO A 111 -47.20 -25.49 10.70
N ALA A 112 -48.24 -25.89 11.44
CA ALA A 112 -48.22 -27.13 12.23
C ALA A 112 -48.11 -28.40 11.36
N SER A 113 -48.47 -28.32 10.08
CA SER A 113 -48.35 -29.40 9.10
C SER A 113 -46.90 -29.67 8.67
N LEU A 114 -45.99 -28.71 8.87
CA LEU A 114 -44.58 -28.90 8.53
C LEU A 114 -43.88 -29.61 9.69
N ASP A 115 -43.35 -30.80 9.41
CA ASP A 115 -42.51 -31.51 10.36
C ASP A 115 -41.08 -30.96 10.30
N TRP A 116 -40.59 -30.43 11.41
CA TRP A 116 -39.31 -29.74 11.46
C TRP A 116 -38.64 -29.85 12.83
N THR A 117 -37.31 -29.83 12.81
CA THR A 117 -36.44 -29.68 13.97
C THR A 117 -35.44 -28.57 13.71
N ALA A 118 -35.01 -27.88 14.75
CA ALA A 118 -33.99 -26.85 14.63
C ALA A 118 -32.85 -27.06 15.61
N THR A 119 -31.64 -26.78 15.16
CA THR A 119 -30.43 -26.87 15.97
C THR A 119 -29.69 -25.53 15.92
N VAL A 120 -29.44 -24.97 17.10
CA VAL A 120 -28.66 -23.76 17.30
C VAL A 120 -27.25 -24.16 17.70
N TYR A 121 -26.27 -23.74 16.92
CA TYR A 121 -24.86 -23.92 17.19
C TYR A 121 -24.32 -22.73 17.99
N ALA A 122 -23.77 -23.01 19.17
CA ALA A 122 -23.18 -22.02 20.07
C ALA A 122 -21.72 -22.40 20.36
N ASP A 123 -20.77 -21.49 20.11
CA ASP A 123 -19.35 -21.75 20.41
C ASP A 123 -19.11 -22.00 21.92
N VAL A 124 -19.90 -21.34 22.78
CA VAL A 124 -19.91 -21.55 24.24
C VAL A 124 -21.36 -21.79 24.71
N PRO A 125 -21.82 -23.05 24.74
CA PRO A 125 -23.18 -23.37 25.17
C PRO A 125 -23.46 -22.88 26.60
N GLY A 126 -24.56 -22.14 26.78
CA GLY A 126 -25.03 -21.69 28.09
C GLY A 126 -24.73 -20.23 28.45
N GLU A 127 -23.86 -19.53 27.71
CA GLU A 127 -23.65 -18.08 27.88
C GLU A 127 -24.86 -17.26 27.41
N VAL A 128 -25.51 -17.71 26.34
CA VAL A 128 -26.74 -17.10 25.83
C VAL A 128 -27.95 -17.77 26.47
N GLN A 129 -28.65 -17.04 27.35
CA GLN A 129 -29.96 -17.49 27.85
C GLN A 129 -31.01 -17.42 26.73
N ILE A 130 -31.12 -18.49 25.95
CA ILE A 130 -32.16 -18.61 24.92
C ILE A 130 -33.51 -18.83 25.60
N ARG A 131 -34.35 -17.80 25.60
CA ARG A 131 -35.76 -17.94 26.03
C ARG A 131 -36.58 -18.57 24.91
N ILE A 132 -36.54 -19.89 24.86
CA ILE A 132 -37.34 -20.67 23.91
C ILE A 132 -38.77 -20.79 24.45
N ALA A 133 -39.73 -20.40 23.60
CA ALA A 133 -41.14 -20.48 23.91
C ALA A 133 -41.56 -21.95 24.12
N ARG A 134 -42.47 -22.21 25.06
CA ARG A 134 -42.84 -23.58 25.48
C ARG A 134 -43.36 -24.41 24.31
N GLU A 135 -44.01 -23.77 23.34
CA GLU A 135 -44.67 -24.39 22.20
C GLU A 135 -43.70 -25.02 21.19
N VAL A 136 -42.45 -24.54 21.13
CA VAL A 136 -41.44 -24.99 20.16
C VAL A 136 -40.19 -25.58 20.83
N ARG A 137 -40.17 -25.62 22.17
CA ARG A 137 -39.00 -26.02 22.96
C ARG A 137 -38.52 -27.42 22.62
N ASP A 138 -39.42 -28.38 22.46
CA ASP A 138 -39.07 -29.78 22.24
C ASP A 138 -38.51 -30.04 20.83
N ARG A 139 -38.64 -29.07 19.91
CA ARG A 139 -38.14 -29.12 18.54
C ARG A 139 -36.78 -28.43 18.36
N ILE A 140 -36.30 -27.71 19.38
CA ILE A 140 -35.09 -26.88 19.28
C ILE A 140 -34.01 -27.45 20.20
N LYS A 141 -32.85 -27.75 19.62
CA LYS A 141 -31.64 -28.17 20.35
C LYS A 141 -30.59 -27.07 20.28
N VAL A 142 -29.78 -26.98 21.33
CA VAL A 142 -28.57 -26.14 21.35
C VAL A 142 -27.40 -27.08 21.50
N ILE A 143 -26.42 -26.97 20.62
CA ILE A 143 -25.19 -27.75 20.65
C ILE A 143 -23.98 -26.82 20.59
N GLY A 144 -22.83 -27.33 21.01
CA GLY A 144 -21.55 -26.66 20.81
C GLY A 144 -20.49 -27.60 20.27
N PRO A 145 -19.23 -27.13 20.22
CA PRO A 145 -18.13 -27.84 19.57
C PRO A 145 -17.81 -29.21 20.19
N GLU A 146 -18.20 -29.45 21.46
CA GLU A 146 -18.02 -30.75 22.11
C GLU A 146 -18.95 -31.85 21.56
N GLN A 147 -20.10 -31.46 20.97
CA GLN A 147 -21.08 -32.40 20.44
C GLN A 147 -20.93 -32.64 18.94
N ALA A 148 -20.67 -31.59 18.16
CA ALA A 148 -20.42 -31.67 16.72
C ALA A 148 -19.75 -30.38 16.24
N SER A 149 -18.97 -30.44 15.15
CA SER A 149 -18.52 -29.22 14.48
C SER A 149 -19.68 -28.50 13.77
N LEU A 150 -19.50 -27.21 13.45
CA LEU A 150 -20.47 -26.50 12.63
C LEU A 150 -20.60 -27.14 11.23
N ALA A 151 -19.50 -27.62 10.66
CA ALA A 151 -19.51 -28.28 9.36
C ALA A 151 -20.31 -29.60 9.39
N ASP A 152 -20.17 -30.40 10.45
CA ASP A 152 -20.95 -31.62 10.66
C ASP A 152 -22.44 -31.33 10.86
N LEU A 153 -22.78 -30.28 11.60
CA LEU A 153 -24.17 -29.85 11.75
C LEU A 153 -24.77 -29.48 10.38
N LEU A 154 -24.03 -28.70 9.60
CA LEU A 154 -24.51 -28.20 8.31
C LEU A 154 -24.60 -29.30 7.26
N SER A 155 -23.69 -30.27 7.25
CA SER A 155 -23.79 -31.44 6.36
C SER A 155 -25.01 -32.31 6.62
N HIS A 156 -25.57 -32.27 7.84
CA HIS A 156 -26.79 -32.99 8.20
C HIS A 156 -28.06 -32.13 8.18
N SER A 157 -27.95 -30.83 7.85
CA SER A 157 -29.07 -29.88 7.87
C SER A 157 -29.56 -29.56 6.46
N ASP A 158 -30.88 -29.45 6.28
CA ASP A 158 -31.50 -29.07 5.00
C ASP A 158 -31.41 -27.56 4.76
N VAL A 159 -31.55 -26.78 5.83
CA VAL A 159 -31.62 -25.31 5.78
C VAL A 159 -30.63 -24.73 6.78
N PHE A 160 -29.90 -23.70 6.38
CA PHE A 160 -29.15 -22.84 7.29
C PHE A 160 -29.70 -21.42 7.25
N VAL A 161 -30.00 -20.84 8.42
CA VAL A 161 -30.51 -19.47 8.51
C VAL A 161 -29.41 -18.52 8.97
N ALA A 162 -29.17 -17.46 8.19
CA ALA A 162 -28.34 -16.33 8.59
C ALA A 162 -29.20 -15.05 8.64
N ALA A 163 -29.45 -14.56 9.84
CA ALA A 163 -30.48 -13.58 10.14
C ALA A 163 -29.93 -12.21 10.60
N SER A 164 -28.64 -11.97 10.46
CA SER A 164 -28.01 -10.70 10.81
C SER A 164 -28.60 -9.51 10.03
N ASN A 165 -28.76 -8.39 10.72
CA ASN A 165 -29.12 -7.10 10.16
C ASN A 165 -27.88 -6.26 9.80
N GLY A 166 -26.67 -6.82 9.90
CA GLY A 166 -25.42 -6.17 9.48
C GLY A 166 -24.33 -6.00 10.53
N PRO A 167 -24.62 -5.75 11.83
CA PRO A 167 -23.56 -5.45 12.80
C PRO A 167 -22.55 -6.57 13.03
N ARG A 168 -22.99 -7.83 12.95
CA ARG A 168 -22.13 -8.99 13.05
C ARG A 168 -22.68 -10.11 12.18
N THR A 169 -21.96 -10.43 11.10
CA THR A 169 -22.40 -11.43 10.12
C THR A 169 -21.57 -12.71 10.24
N ASP A 170 -22.20 -13.85 9.96
CA ASP A 170 -21.52 -15.15 9.92
C ASP A 170 -21.32 -15.61 8.47
N GLN A 171 -20.43 -14.90 7.77
CA GLN A 171 -20.09 -15.21 6.36
C GLN A 171 -19.47 -16.60 6.21
N ALA A 172 -18.71 -17.04 7.22
CA ALA A 172 -18.10 -18.37 7.24
C ALA A 172 -19.17 -19.46 7.29
N ALA A 173 -20.18 -19.35 8.15
CA ALA A 173 -21.26 -20.32 8.22
C ALA A 173 -22.13 -20.37 6.96
N VAL A 174 -22.40 -19.22 6.30
CA VAL A 174 -23.12 -19.22 5.01
C VAL A 174 -22.32 -19.95 3.94
N ARG A 175 -20.99 -19.72 3.87
CA ARG A 175 -20.11 -20.45 2.94
C ARG A 175 -20.05 -21.94 3.27
N GLN A 176 -19.92 -22.29 4.55
CA GLN A 176 -19.95 -23.67 5.02
C GLN A 176 -21.28 -24.35 4.67
N ALA A 177 -22.41 -23.67 4.80
CA ALA A 177 -23.72 -24.21 4.46
C ALA A 177 -23.79 -24.56 2.96
N ILE A 178 -23.34 -23.64 2.09
CA ILE A 178 -23.24 -23.88 0.64
C ILE A 178 -22.34 -25.09 0.36
N ALA A 179 -21.16 -25.15 1.00
CA ALA A 179 -20.21 -26.26 0.85
C ALA A 179 -20.81 -27.62 1.25
N SER A 180 -21.59 -27.61 2.34
CA SER A 180 -22.11 -28.81 2.99
C SER A 180 -23.50 -29.21 2.47
N GLY A 181 -24.06 -28.47 1.49
CA GLY A 181 -25.36 -28.76 0.89
C GLY A 181 -26.59 -28.25 1.66
N ALA A 182 -26.39 -27.52 2.77
CA ALA A 182 -27.49 -26.87 3.49
C ALA A 182 -27.91 -25.59 2.77
N ILE A 183 -29.19 -25.45 2.48
CA ILE A 183 -29.71 -24.32 1.69
C ILE A 183 -29.71 -23.05 2.55
N PRO A 184 -28.93 -22.02 2.20
CA PRO A 184 -28.90 -20.77 2.96
C PRO A 184 -30.19 -19.97 2.77
N VAL A 185 -30.79 -19.54 3.89
CA VAL A 185 -31.86 -18.54 3.95
C VAL A 185 -31.32 -17.32 4.66
N THR A 186 -31.12 -16.24 3.93
CA THR A 186 -30.32 -15.10 4.41
C THR A 186 -31.04 -13.76 4.27
N THR A 187 -30.67 -12.78 5.10
CA THR A 187 -31.18 -11.42 4.95
C THR A 187 -30.68 -10.78 3.64
N THR A 188 -31.37 -9.74 3.16
CA THR A 188 -30.98 -8.97 1.96
C THR A 188 -29.78 -8.02 2.16
N ILE A 189 -28.98 -8.19 3.21
CA ILE A 189 -27.76 -7.40 3.38
C ILE A 189 -26.74 -7.74 2.29
N SER A 190 -25.98 -6.74 1.82
CA SER A 190 -25.12 -6.89 0.64
C SER A 190 -24.12 -8.04 0.73
N ARG A 191 -23.59 -8.34 1.92
CA ARG A 191 -22.64 -9.45 2.14
C ARG A 191 -23.28 -10.81 1.90
N TYR A 192 -24.52 -11.01 2.33
CA TYR A 192 -25.22 -12.27 2.12
C TYR A 192 -25.75 -12.40 0.70
N VAL A 193 -26.27 -11.32 0.12
CA VAL A 193 -26.67 -11.28 -1.31
C VAL A 193 -25.52 -11.69 -2.22
N GLU A 194 -24.30 -11.22 -1.93
CA GLU A 194 -23.07 -11.61 -2.64
C GLU A 194 -22.83 -13.14 -2.54
N LEU A 195 -22.91 -13.71 -1.34
CA LEU A 195 -22.67 -15.13 -1.10
C LEU A 195 -23.75 -16.03 -1.74
N VAL A 196 -25.03 -15.66 -1.64
CA VAL A 196 -26.12 -16.45 -2.23
C VAL A 196 -26.37 -16.17 -3.72
N GLY A 197 -25.67 -15.20 -4.30
CA GLY A 197 -25.71 -14.89 -5.73
C GLY A 197 -27.06 -14.36 -6.17
N ASP A 198 -27.62 -13.40 -5.43
CA ASP A 198 -28.94 -12.81 -5.69
C ASP A 198 -30.07 -13.87 -5.76
N GLY A 199 -30.01 -14.84 -4.85
CA GLY A 199 -31.02 -15.89 -4.72
C GLY A 199 -30.79 -17.12 -5.62
N GLN A 200 -29.64 -17.23 -6.30
CA GLN A 200 -29.30 -18.41 -7.09
C GLN A 200 -28.97 -19.64 -6.24
N ARG A 201 -28.40 -19.44 -5.04
CA ARG A 201 -27.93 -20.51 -4.15
C ARG A 201 -28.76 -20.66 -2.87
N GLY A 202 -29.81 -19.88 -2.72
CA GLY A 202 -30.67 -19.91 -1.53
C GLY A 202 -31.75 -18.85 -1.59
N LEU A 203 -32.48 -18.68 -0.49
CA LEU A 203 -33.58 -17.71 -0.43
C LEU A 203 -33.18 -16.47 0.37
N LEU A 204 -33.72 -15.33 -0.07
CA LEU A 204 -33.49 -14.03 0.55
C LEU A 204 -34.76 -13.55 1.26
N PHE A 205 -34.58 -12.82 2.36
CA PHE A 205 -35.67 -12.15 3.07
C PHE A 205 -35.26 -10.77 3.60
N PRO A 206 -36.19 -9.80 3.77
CA PRO A 206 -35.85 -8.49 4.33
C PRO A 206 -35.31 -8.59 5.76
N ALA A 207 -34.28 -7.79 6.06
CA ALA A 207 -33.72 -7.66 7.40
C ALA A 207 -34.80 -7.31 8.44
N GLY A 208 -34.86 -8.05 9.54
CA GLY A 208 -35.86 -7.86 10.60
C GLY A 208 -37.27 -8.41 10.30
N ASP A 209 -37.49 -9.13 9.20
CA ASP A 209 -38.81 -9.69 8.83
C ASP A 209 -38.94 -11.19 9.17
N PRO A 210 -39.56 -11.56 10.32
CA PRO A 210 -39.74 -12.96 10.69
C PRO A 210 -40.85 -13.66 9.89
N VAL A 211 -41.74 -12.91 9.23
CA VAL A 211 -42.85 -13.47 8.45
C VAL A 211 -42.30 -13.99 7.13
N THR A 212 -41.54 -13.17 6.41
CA THR A 212 -40.89 -13.63 5.17
C THR A 212 -39.90 -14.75 5.44
N LEU A 213 -39.10 -14.67 6.52
CA LEU A 213 -38.20 -15.77 6.90
C LEU A 213 -38.96 -17.09 7.08
N ALA A 214 -40.06 -17.09 7.84
CA ALA A 214 -40.88 -18.30 8.03
C ALA A 214 -41.45 -18.82 6.70
N GLY A 215 -41.92 -17.92 5.82
CA GLY A 215 -42.41 -18.28 4.49
C GLY A 215 -41.33 -18.91 3.60
N GLN A 216 -40.09 -18.42 3.63
CA GLN A 216 -39.00 -19.02 2.85
C GLN A 216 -38.61 -20.40 3.39
N ILE A 217 -38.57 -20.58 4.72
CA ILE A 217 -38.32 -21.89 5.34
C ILE A 217 -39.43 -22.87 4.96
N GLN A 218 -40.69 -22.46 5.05
CA GLN A 218 -41.84 -23.29 4.65
C GLN A 218 -41.72 -23.70 3.18
N ARG A 219 -41.40 -22.75 2.29
CA ARG A 219 -41.24 -23.02 0.86
C ARG A 219 -40.17 -24.08 0.59
N ILE A 220 -39.03 -24.02 1.28
CA ILE A 220 -37.99 -25.06 1.19
C ILE A 220 -38.48 -26.40 1.76
N GLY A 221 -39.29 -26.37 2.82
CA GLY A 221 -39.88 -27.57 3.42
C GLY A 221 -40.84 -28.31 2.49
N GLU A 222 -41.61 -27.58 1.70
CA GLU A 222 -42.70 -28.09 0.87
C GLU A 222 -42.29 -28.41 -0.58
N ASP A 223 -41.27 -27.72 -1.13
CA ASP A 223 -40.89 -27.83 -2.54
C ASP A 223 -39.56 -28.59 -2.71
N GLU A 224 -39.65 -29.87 -3.04
CA GLU A 224 -38.49 -30.75 -3.30
C GLU A 224 -37.69 -30.34 -4.55
N SER A 225 -38.38 -29.89 -5.61
CA SER A 225 -37.74 -29.43 -6.84
C SER A 225 -36.91 -28.17 -6.59
N LEU A 226 -37.41 -27.27 -5.74
CA LEU A 226 -36.68 -26.09 -5.30
C LEU A 226 -35.42 -26.47 -4.50
N ARG A 227 -35.52 -27.46 -3.60
CA ARG A 227 -34.36 -27.96 -2.84
C ARG A 227 -33.28 -28.49 -3.78
N GLU A 228 -33.66 -29.34 -4.72
CA GLU A 228 -32.72 -29.93 -5.66
C GLU A 228 -32.06 -28.87 -6.56
N GLY A 229 -32.85 -27.88 -7.01
CA GLY A 229 -32.33 -26.73 -7.74
C GLY A 229 -31.25 -25.98 -6.95
N PHE A 230 -31.48 -25.70 -5.66
CA PHE A 230 -30.50 -25.04 -4.81
C PHE A 230 -29.28 -25.90 -4.52
N ARG A 231 -29.45 -27.20 -4.25
CA ARG A 231 -28.32 -28.11 -4.01
C ARG A 231 -27.40 -28.18 -5.22
N LYS A 232 -27.96 -28.27 -6.43
CA LYS A 232 -27.19 -28.22 -7.68
C LYS A 232 -26.44 -26.90 -7.84
N ALA A 233 -27.10 -25.77 -7.55
CA ALA A 233 -26.46 -24.45 -7.63
C ALA A 233 -25.36 -24.25 -6.58
N CYS A 234 -25.53 -24.80 -5.37
CA CYS A 234 -24.54 -24.77 -4.30
C CYS A 234 -23.32 -25.65 -4.62
N ALA A 235 -23.54 -26.87 -5.13
CA ALA A 235 -22.48 -27.80 -5.51
C ALA A 235 -21.60 -27.26 -6.66
N ALA A 236 -22.14 -26.38 -7.51
CA ALA A 236 -21.40 -25.71 -8.58
C ALA A 236 -20.61 -24.46 -8.09
N PHE A 237 -20.75 -24.06 -6.83
CA PHE A 237 -20.09 -22.87 -6.29
C PHE A 237 -18.83 -23.26 -5.53
N GLU A 238 -17.69 -22.82 -6.05
CA GLU A 238 -16.40 -23.08 -5.42
C GLU A 238 -16.25 -22.27 -4.12
N VAL A 239 -15.85 -22.99 -3.07
CA VAL A 239 -15.61 -22.45 -1.73
C VAL A 239 -14.24 -22.94 -1.26
N GLU A 240 -13.39 -22.00 -0.89
CA GLU A 240 -12.03 -22.29 -0.44
C GLU A 240 -12.06 -22.86 0.98
N THR A 241 -11.26 -23.91 1.20
CA THR A 241 -10.95 -24.50 2.50
C THR A 241 -9.94 -23.64 3.26
N TRP A 242 -9.79 -23.86 4.57
CA TRP A 242 -8.77 -23.15 5.36
C TRP A 242 -7.33 -23.30 4.83
N PRO A 243 -6.87 -24.49 4.40
CA PRO A 243 -5.56 -24.63 3.75
C PRO A 243 -5.40 -23.80 2.48
N GLU A 244 -6.42 -23.74 1.62
CA GLU A 244 -6.37 -22.92 0.39
C GLU A 244 -6.33 -21.42 0.72
N VAL A 245 -7.14 -20.97 1.68
CA VAL A 245 -7.09 -19.58 2.16
C VAL A 245 -5.73 -19.27 2.77
N ALA A 246 -5.14 -20.19 3.54
CA ALA A 246 -3.78 -20.03 4.09
C ALA A 246 -2.74 -19.89 2.98
N GLY A 247 -2.80 -20.74 1.94
CA GLY A 247 -1.92 -20.65 0.77
C GLY A 247 -2.00 -19.30 0.07
N ARG A 248 -3.20 -18.69 -0.04
CA ARG A 248 -3.33 -17.32 -0.56
C ARG A 248 -2.64 -16.27 0.28
N PHE A 249 -2.70 -16.39 1.61
CA PHE A 249 -1.97 -15.49 2.49
C PHE A 249 -0.46 -15.69 2.35
N GLU A 250 0.01 -16.93 2.19
CA GLU A 250 1.42 -17.23 1.91
C GLU A 250 1.87 -16.59 0.60
N GLU A 251 1.09 -16.70 -0.49
CA GLU A 251 1.38 -16.04 -1.77
C GLU A 251 1.49 -14.51 -1.64
N ILE A 252 0.60 -13.88 -0.86
CA ILE A 252 0.67 -12.45 -0.55
C ILE A 252 1.97 -12.14 0.20
N TYR A 253 2.33 -12.93 1.20
CA TYR A 253 3.54 -12.71 2.00
C TYR A 253 4.80 -12.90 1.17
N GLU A 254 4.89 -13.95 0.36
CA GLU A 254 6.00 -14.23 -0.55
C GLU A 254 6.20 -13.09 -1.54
N LYS A 255 5.10 -12.61 -2.17
CA LYS A 255 5.13 -11.45 -3.07
C LYS A 255 5.61 -10.17 -2.38
N LEU A 256 5.29 -9.97 -1.10
CA LEU A 256 5.78 -8.80 -0.36
C LEU A 256 7.26 -8.94 -0.01
N VAL A 257 7.71 -10.14 0.38
CA VAL A 257 9.11 -10.42 0.70
C VAL A 257 10.00 -10.30 -0.54
N SER A 258 9.52 -10.74 -1.71
CA SER A 258 10.27 -10.68 -2.97
C SER A 258 10.59 -9.25 -3.41
N ARG A 259 9.87 -8.26 -2.91
CA ARG A 259 10.09 -6.83 -3.19
C ARG A 259 11.16 -6.20 -2.31
N ARG A 260 11.70 -6.94 -1.33
CA ARG A 260 12.81 -6.46 -0.49
C ARG A 260 14.12 -6.68 -1.24
N HIS A 261 15.01 -5.71 -1.14
CA HIS A 261 16.36 -5.80 -1.68
C HIS A 261 17.20 -6.83 -0.92
N ASP A 262 18.14 -7.44 -1.64
CA ASP A 262 19.13 -8.32 -1.03
C ASP A 262 20.01 -7.51 -0.05
N PRO A 263 19.97 -7.83 1.26
CA PRO A 263 20.80 -7.13 2.23
C PRO A 263 22.27 -7.56 2.17
N THR A 264 22.60 -8.67 1.50
CA THR A 264 23.93 -9.28 1.57
C THR A 264 24.96 -8.67 0.63
N GLY A 265 24.54 -8.10 -0.52
CA GLY A 265 25.44 -7.41 -1.45
C GLY A 265 26.51 -8.32 -2.08
N ASN A 266 27.60 -7.74 -2.57
CA ASN A 266 28.70 -8.47 -3.20
C ASN A 266 29.89 -8.65 -2.24
N GLU A 267 30.03 -9.85 -1.66
CA GLU A 267 31.08 -10.16 -0.68
C GLU A 267 32.51 -9.98 -1.25
N ALA A 268 32.73 -10.33 -2.52
CA ALA A 268 34.04 -10.19 -3.14
C ALA A 268 34.43 -8.71 -3.29
N LEU A 269 33.48 -7.87 -3.68
CA LEU A 269 33.68 -6.43 -3.81
C LEU A 269 33.89 -5.79 -2.44
N ARG A 270 33.07 -6.14 -1.45
CA ARG A 270 33.26 -5.69 -0.06
C ARG A 270 34.65 -6.02 0.47
N ARG A 271 35.16 -7.22 0.20
CA ARG A 271 36.52 -7.61 0.60
C ARG A 271 37.59 -6.73 -0.03
N LYS A 272 37.43 -6.34 -1.30
CA LYS A 272 38.33 -5.41 -2.00
C LYS A 272 38.26 -3.99 -1.40
N LEU A 273 37.07 -3.54 -1.02
CA LEU A 273 36.83 -2.18 -0.52
C LEU A 273 37.32 -1.97 0.91
N ARG A 274 37.30 -3.01 1.77
CA ARG A 274 37.73 -2.91 3.18
C ARG A 274 39.14 -2.37 3.38
N ASP A 275 40.05 -2.61 2.43
CA ASP A 275 41.44 -2.13 2.51
C ASP A 275 41.60 -0.68 2.00
N ARG A 276 40.55 -0.09 1.43
CA ARG A 276 40.54 1.30 0.94
C ARG A 276 40.32 2.29 2.08
N PRO A 277 40.87 3.51 2.01
CA PRO A 277 40.65 4.52 3.04
C PRO A 277 39.17 4.89 3.15
N LEU A 278 38.74 5.28 4.36
CA LEU A 278 37.42 5.86 4.58
C LEU A 278 37.40 7.31 4.11
N ILE A 279 36.37 7.68 3.36
CA ILE A 279 36.11 9.05 2.90
C ILE A 279 34.72 9.51 3.34
N ASP A 280 34.57 10.82 3.50
CA ASP A 280 33.27 11.45 3.73
C ASP A 280 32.67 11.88 2.39
N VAL A 281 31.37 11.63 2.20
CA VAL A 281 30.61 11.92 0.97
C VAL A 281 29.28 12.61 1.28
N ASP A 282 28.92 13.62 0.49
CA ASP A 282 27.57 14.23 0.48
C ASP A 282 26.89 13.94 -0.87
N LEU A 283 25.62 13.53 -0.83
CA LEU A 283 24.93 12.93 -2.00
C LEU A 283 23.88 13.83 -2.64
N HIS A 284 23.67 15.04 -2.13
CA HIS A 284 22.60 15.91 -2.64
C HIS A 284 23.01 17.38 -2.55
N MET A 285 23.50 17.96 -3.65
CA MET A 285 24.05 19.32 -3.69
C MET A 285 23.73 20.06 -4.98
N HIS A 286 23.49 21.36 -4.88
CA HIS A 286 23.14 22.21 -6.02
C HIS A 286 24.20 23.28 -6.30
N THR A 287 24.32 23.69 -7.55
CA THR A 287 25.21 24.75 -8.08
C THR A 287 24.42 25.85 -8.76
N ASP A 288 25.11 26.88 -9.26
CA ASP A 288 24.52 27.97 -10.06
C ASP A 288 23.96 27.54 -11.42
N HIS A 289 24.01 26.25 -11.76
CA HIS A 289 23.31 25.65 -12.89
C HIS A 289 21.88 25.25 -12.53
N SER A 290 21.57 25.07 -11.23
CA SER A 290 20.20 24.93 -10.75
C SER A 290 19.52 26.30 -10.64
N SER A 291 18.21 26.34 -10.91
CA SER A 291 17.45 27.60 -10.99
C SER A 291 17.36 28.38 -9.67
N ASP A 292 17.65 27.73 -8.55
CA ASP A 292 17.44 28.24 -7.21
C ASP A 292 18.69 28.15 -6.31
N CYS A 293 19.85 27.91 -6.91
CA CYS A 293 21.16 27.99 -6.27
C CYS A 293 22.02 29.03 -7.01
N ALA A 294 22.92 29.69 -6.26
CA ALA A 294 23.82 30.71 -6.80
C ALA A 294 25.30 30.42 -6.48
N THR A 295 25.59 29.19 -6.04
CA THR A 295 26.92 28.73 -5.64
C THR A 295 27.69 28.26 -6.87
N PRO A 296 28.77 28.94 -7.29
CA PRO A 296 29.56 28.50 -8.43
C PRO A 296 30.20 27.13 -8.19
N VAL A 297 30.27 26.30 -9.24
CA VAL A 297 30.89 24.96 -9.21
C VAL A 297 32.25 24.96 -8.48
N LYS A 298 33.15 25.88 -8.85
CA LYS A 298 34.49 25.99 -8.24
C LYS A 298 34.44 26.23 -6.72
N VAL A 299 33.55 27.11 -6.27
CA VAL A 299 33.39 27.44 -4.84
C VAL A 299 32.88 26.21 -4.08
N LEU A 300 31.95 25.45 -4.67
CA LEU A 300 31.44 24.22 -4.05
C LEU A 300 32.57 23.19 -3.88
N ILE A 301 33.38 22.95 -4.91
CA ILE A 301 34.52 22.02 -4.87
C ILE A 301 35.54 22.44 -3.81
N GLU A 302 35.98 23.70 -3.81
CA GLU A 302 36.93 24.23 -2.82
C GLU A 302 36.39 24.06 -1.40
N THR A 303 35.10 24.41 -1.19
CA THR A 303 34.46 24.27 0.12
C THR A 303 34.36 22.80 0.56
N ALA A 304 34.14 21.86 -0.36
CA ALA A 304 34.07 20.44 -0.05
C ALA A 304 35.43 19.90 0.41
N ARG A 305 36.49 20.23 -0.32
CA ARG A 305 37.86 19.84 0.03
C ARG A 305 38.30 20.45 1.36
N ASP A 306 38.04 21.74 1.58
CA ASP A 306 38.32 22.41 2.86
C ASP A 306 37.59 21.76 4.05
N ARG A 307 36.44 21.11 3.80
CA ARG A 307 35.65 20.40 4.80
C ARG A 307 35.99 18.93 4.94
N GLY A 308 36.99 18.45 4.21
CA GLY A 308 37.51 17.08 4.28
C GLY A 308 36.65 16.03 3.57
N PHE A 309 35.79 16.44 2.62
CA PHE A 309 35.07 15.48 1.79
C PHE A 309 36.02 14.84 0.77
N GLY A 310 35.90 13.53 0.57
CA GLY A 310 36.59 12.80 -0.50
C GLY A 310 35.76 12.70 -1.78
N ALA A 311 34.44 12.84 -1.68
CA ALA A 311 33.57 12.95 -2.85
C ALA A 311 32.31 13.78 -2.57
N ILE A 312 31.71 14.36 -3.60
CA ILE A 312 30.38 14.96 -3.56
C ILE A 312 29.57 14.59 -4.80
N ALA A 313 28.25 14.42 -4.64
CA ALA A 313 27.31 14.38 -5.76
C ALA A 313 26.71 15.78 -6.01
N ILE A 314 26.66 16.19 -7.27
CA ILE A 314 26.02 17.43 -7.71
C ILE A 314 24.76 17.05 -8.47
N THR A 315 23.61 17.54 -8.02
CA THR A 315 22.27 17.06 -8.35
C THR A 315 21.37 18.21 -8.81
N ASP A 316 21.86 19.08 -9.70
CA ASP A 316 21.11 20.26 -10.14
C ASP A 316 19.73 19.89 -10.73
N HIS A 317 18.72 20.73 -10.50
CA HIS A 317 17.35 20.42 -10.90
C HIS A 317 17.17 20.36 -12.43
N ASN A 318 16.90 19.15 -12.91
CA ASN A 318 16.71 18.85 -14.33
C ASN A 318 17.83 19.41 -15.21
N GLU A 319 19.07 19.33 -14.72
CA GLU A 319 20.28 19.84 -15.34
C GLU A 319 21.50 19.05 -14.85
N VAL A 320 22.40 18.63 -15.76
CA VAL A 320 23.61 17.86 -15.41
C VAL A 320 24.89 18.64 -15.72
N SER A 321 24.79 19.78 -16.42
CA SER A 321 25.97 20.54 -16.87
C SER A 321 26.85 21.03 -15.72
N GLY A 322 26.30 21.39 -14.57
CA GLY A 322 27.07 21.78 -13.38
C GLY A 322 27.91 20.61 -12.84
N ALA A 323 27.32 19.42 -12.78
CA ALA A 323 28.01 18.21 -12.39
C ALA A 323 29.11 17.78 -13.40
N LEU A 324 28.84 17.91 -14.71
CA LEU A 324 29.83 17.65 -15.75
C LEU A 324 30.98 18.67 -15.75
N GLU A 325 30.70 19.94 -15.47
CA GLU A 325 31.73 20.96 -15.28
C GLU A 325 32.60 20.62 -14.07
N ALA A 326 31.98 20.26 -12.95
CA ALA A 326 32.68 19.89 -11.73
C ALA A 326 33.59 18.67 -11.95
N ALA A 327 33.10 17.64 -12.64
CA ALA A 327 33.88 16.46 -12.97
C ALA A 327 35.11 16.79 -13.82
N LYS A 328 35.00 17.73 -14.77
CA LYS A 328 36.14 18.22 -15.55
C LYS A 328 37.15 18.98 -14.69
N VAL A 329 36.68 19.77 -13.73
CA VAL A 329 37.55 20.51 -12.79
C VAL A 329 38.28 19.55 -11.85
N ALA A 330 37.58 18.53 -11.35
CA ALA A 330 38.16 17.50 -10.48
C ALA A 330 39.06 16.51 -11.23
N ASN A 331 39.02 16.48 -12.58
CA ASN A 331 39.87 15.60 -13.37
C ASN A 331 41.36 15.93 -13.13
N GLY A 332 42.09 14.97 -12.56
CA GLY A 332 43.49 15.15 -12.13
C GLY A 332 43.68 15.48 -10.65
N MET A 333 42.60 15.49 -9.85
CA MET A 333 42.69 15.47 -8.38
C MET A 333 42.63 14.01 -7.90
N ASP A 334 43.71 13.52 -7.31
CA ASP A 334 43.77 12.13 -6.81
C ASP A 334 43.00 11.93 -5.49
N ASP A 335 42.71 13.01 -4.77
CA ASP A 335 42.11 13.02 -3.43
C ASP A 335 40.62 13.39 -3.40
N PHE A 336 40.02 13.71 -4.55
CA PHE A 336 38.66 14.24 -4.61
C PHE A 336 37.88 13.80 -5.84
N LYS A 337 36.68 13.26 -5.64
CA LYS A 337 35.82 12.71 -6.69
C LYS A 337 34.50 13.49 -6.84
N ILE A 338 34.00 13.57 -8.07
CA ILE A 338 32.65 14.09 -8.36
C ILE A 338 31.78 12.93 -8.81
N ILE A 339 30.64 12.76 -8.15
CA ILE A 339 29.56 11.91 -8.64
C ILE A 339 28.67 12.79 -9.52
N VAL A 340 28.67 12.52 -10.83
CA VAL A 340 27.82 13.24 -11.78
C VAL A 340 26.38 12.79 -11.55
N ALA A 341 25.49 13.72 -11.22
CA ALA A 341 24.10 13.40 -10.90
C ALA A 341 23.13 14.48 -11.39
N GLU A 342 21.84 14.16 -11.37
CA GLU A 342 20.75 15.07 -11.75
C GLU A 342 19.52 14.76 -10.87
N GLU A 343 18.91 15.80 -10.28
CA GLU A 343 17.61 15.68 -9.61
C GLU A 343 16.50 15.96 -10.63
N VAL A 344 15.79 14.90 -11.03
CA VAL A 344 14.77 14.94 -12.08
C VAL A 344 13.41 15.15 -11.47
N MET A 345 12.71 16.19 -11.92
CA MET A 345 11.29 16.40 -11.62
C MET A 345 10.45 15.60 -12.61
N THR A 346 9.79 14.55 -12.12
CA THR A 346 8.94 13.70 -12.96
C THR A 346 7.55 14.32 -13.15
N SER A 347 6.85 13.91 -14.21
CA SER A 347 5.52 14.44 -14.54
C SER A 347 4.39 13.89 -13.67
N ASP A 348 4.61 12.79 -12.95
CA ASP A 348 3.57 12.00 -12.30
C ASP A 348 3.82 11.68 -10.82
N ALA A 349 5.07 11.59 -10.35
CA ALA A 349 5.36 11.03 -9.02
C ALA A 349 6.47 11.73 -8.22
N GLY A 350 6.79 12.99 -8.51
CA GLY A 350 7.77 13.78 -7.74
C GLY A 350 9.21 13.64 -8.24
N GLU A 351 10.19 13.81 -7.35
CA GLU A 351 11.61 13.84 -7.69
C GLU A 351 12.32 12.48 -7.54
N VAL A 352 13.32 12.26 -8.39
CA VAL A 352 14.27 11.14 -8.32
C VAL A 352 15.65 11.63 -8.76
N ILE A 353 16.70 11.13 -8.11
CA ILE A 353 18.08 11.44 -8.46
C ILE A 353 18.68 10.26 -9.21
N GLY A 354 19.27 10.54 -10.37
CA GLY A 354 20.20 9.64 -11.03
C GLY A 354 21.63 9.94 -10.60
N LEU A 355 22.33 8.98 -10.01
CA LEU A 355 23.76 9.07 -9.72
C LEU A 355 24.59 8.41 -10.83
N PHE A 356 25.84 8.86 -11.01
CA PHE A 356 26.77 8.36 -12.03
C PHE A 356 26.27 8.53 -13.48
N LEU A 357 25.61 9.64 -13.76
CA LEU A 357 25.12 9.97 -15.09
C LEU A 357 26.24 10.43 -16.02
N THR A 358 25.98 10.30 -17.32
CA THR A 358 26.87 10.75 -18.40
C THR A 358 26.23 11.83 -19.28
N GLU A 359 24.90 11.84 -19.34
CA GLU A 359 24.11 12.80 -20.09
C GLU A 359 22.81 13.15 -19.39
N LYS A 360 22.22 14.26 -19.84
CA LYS A 360 21.03 14.86 -19.24
C LYS A 360 19.79 13.98 -19.44
N ILE A 361 18.98 13.85 -18.39
CA ILE A 361 17.68 13.16 -18.49
C ILE A 361 16.64 14.12 -19.11
N PRO A 362 15.82 13.67 -20.09
CA PRO A 362 14.79 14.52 -20.69
C PRO A 362 13.79 15.03 -19.65
N LYS A 363 13.39 16.31 -19.75
CA LYS A 363 12.38 16.91 -18.87
C LYS A 363 10.97 16.40 -19.18
N GLY A 364 10.12 16.34 -18.16
CA GLY A 364 8.70 16.03 -18.30
C GLY A 364 8.39 14.55 -18.54
N VAL A 365 9.37 13.68 -18.32
CA VAL A 365 9.21 12.22 -18.33
C VAL A 365 8.49 11.73 -17.07
N THR A 366 7.91 10.55 -17.13
CA THR A 366 7.36 9.85 -15.96
C THR A 366 8.48 9.29 -15.06
N MET A 367 8.15 8.94 -13.82
CA MET A 367 9.09 8.29 -12.89
C MET A 367 9.73 7.03 -13.46
N ARG A 368 8.94 6.19 -14.13
CA ARG A 368 9.46 4.96 -14.77
C ARG A 368 10.41 5.24 -15.93
N GLU A 369 10.11 6.25 -16.74
CA GLU A 369 10.97 6.67 -17.84
C GLU A 369 12.29 7.27 -17.32
N ALA A 370 12.23 8.07 -16.25
CA ALA A 370 13.42 8.60 -15.58
C ALA A 370 14.31 7.47 -15.04
N ILE A 371 13.74 6.50 -14.31
CA ILE A 371 14.46 5.31 -13.81
C ILE A 371 15.08 4.53 -14.97
N THR A 372 14.32 4.30 -16.04
CA THR A 372 14.81 3.59 -17.23
C THR A 372 16.03 4.30 -17.83
N GLU A 373 15.98 5.62 -17.92
CA GLU A 373 17.08 6.42 -18.46
C GLU A 373 18.31 6.41 -17.53
N ILE A 374 18.11 6.50 -16.21
CA ILE A 374 19.20 6.34 -15.22
C ILE A 374 19.90 4.99 -15.41
N ARG A 375 19.13 3.91 -15.49
CA ARG A 375 19.65 2.54 -15.68
C ARG A 375 20.35 2.37 -17.02
N ARG A 376 19.83 2.97 -18.10
CA ARG A 376 20.45 2.93 -19.44
C ARG A 376 21.87 3.49 -19.42
N GLN A 377 22.13 4.47 -18.57
CA GLN A 377 23.44 5.09 -18.41
C GLN A 377 24.36 4.33 -17.42
N GLY A 378 23.91 3.22 -16.83
CA GLY A 378 24.63 2.51 -15.76
C GLY A 378 24.60 3.24 -14.42
N GLY A 379 23.69 4.21 -14.27
CA GLY A 379 23.53 5.00 -13.06
C GLY A 379 22.74 4.29 -11.98
N LEU A 380 22.77 4.89 -10.77
CA LEU A 380 22.03 4.41 -9.61
C LEU A 380 20.81 5.28 -9.34
N VAL A 381 19.72 4.65 -8.93
CA VAL A 381 18.46 5.30 -8.59
C VAL A 381 18.47 5.68 -7.12
N TYR A 382 18.51 6.98 -6.85
CA TYR A 382 18.50 7.55 -5.51
C TYR A 382 17.22 8.35 -5.29
N VAL A 383 16.44 8.01 -4.26
CA VAL A 383 15.22 8.77 -3.91
C VAL A 383 15.55 9.85 -2.87
N PRO A 384 15.50 11.14 -3.24
CA PRO A 384 15.73 12.24 -2.31
C PRO A 384 14.51 12.51 -1.43
N HIS A 385 14.77 12.98 -0.20
CA HIS A 385 13.81 13.49 0.79
C HIS A 385 12.37 12.92 0.74
N PRO A 386 12.17 11.59 0.71
CA PRO A 386 10.84 11.00 0.54
C PRO A 386 9.93 11.36 1.71
N PHE A 387 8.61 11.37 1.45
CA PHE A 387 7.55 11.71 2.41
C PHE A 387 7.50 13.17 2.87
N ASP A 388 8.38 14.07 2.41
CA ASP A 388 8.21 15.50 2.59
C ASP A 388 7.02 16.06 1.82
N ARG A 389 5.84 16.03 2.44
CA ARG A 389 4.57 16.51 1.89
C ARG A 389 4.55 18.02 1.58
N LEU A 390 5.62 18.76 1.88
CA LEU A 390 5.77 20.18 1.56
C LEU A 390 6.54 20.41 0.25
N HIS A 391 7.16 19.35 -0.30
CA HIS A 391 7.88 19.35 -1.58
C HIS A 391 7.27 18.31 -2.54
N SER A 392 7.71 18.31 -3.80
CA SER A 392 7.21 17.38 -4.83
C SER A 392 7.91 16.02 -4.72
N VAL A 393 7.49 15.20 -3.77
CA VAL A 393 8.11 13.89 -3.49
C VAL A 393 7.17 12.74 -3.79
N PRO A 394 7.70 11.55 -4.11
CA PRO A 394 6.87 10.37 -4.21
C PRO A 394 6.21 10.07 -2.86
N ASP A 395 4.89 9.86 -2.87
CA ASP A 395 4.18 9.34 -1.71
C ASP A 395 4.42 7.82 -1.55
N TYR A 396 3.92 7.24 -0.45
CA TYR A 396 4.14 5.82 -0.16
C TYR A 396 3.64 4.91 -1.28
N GLU A 397 2.47 5.20 -1.88
CA GLU A 397 1.90 4.35 -2.94
C GLU A 397 2.74 4.40 -4.22
N ASN A 398 3.25 5.58 -4.58
CA ASN A 398 4.17 5.72 -5.70
C ASN A 398 5.51 5.04 -5.45
N LEU A 399 6.07 5.14 -4.23
CA LEU A 399 7.29 4.42 -3.87
C LEU A 399 7.12 2.91 -3.96
N LEU A 400 5.97 2.37 -3.55
CA LEU A 400 5.67 0.95 -3.71
C LEU A 400 5.78 0.52 -5.19
N ASN A 401 5.34 1.34 -6.14
CA ASN A 401 5.33 0.97 -7.56
C ASN A 401 6.73 0.88 -8.21
N ILE A 402 7.76 1.39 -7.52
CA ILE A 402 9.15 1.44 -8.00
C ILE A 402 10.15 0.86 -6.99
N VAL A 403 9.68 0.30 -5.87
CA VAL A 403 10.55 -0.03 -4.72
C VAL A 403 11.70 -0.97 -5.09
N GLU A 404 11.45 -1.88 -6.03
CA GLU A 404 12.41 -2.86 -6.56
C GLU A 404 13.52 -2.20 -7.39
N ASP A 405 13.26 -1.01 -7.94
CA ASP A 405 14.18 -0.26 -8.79
C ASP A 405 15.03 0.76 -8.02
N ILE A 406 14.73 1.02 -6.73
CA ILE A 406 15.45 1.99 -5.89
C ILE A 406 16.74 1.36 -5.35
N ASP A 407 17.89 1.99 -5.61
CA ASP A 407 19.17 1.53 -5.05
C ASP A 407 19.45 2.16 -3.67
N LEU A 408 19.22 3.47 -3.54
CA LEU A 408 19.45 4.22 -2.31
C LEU A 408 18.23 5.10 -1.95
N MET A 409 18.03 5.32 -0.65
CA MET A 409 16.98 6.21 -0.15
C MET A 409 17.53 7.22 0.85
N GLU A 410 17.18 8.49 0.67
CA GLU A 410 17.56 9.55 1.61
C GLU A 410 16.78 9.39 2.92
N VAL A 411 17.41 8.84 3.95
CA VAL A 411 16.77 8.65 5.27
C VAL A 411 16.96 9.85 6.20
N PHE A 412 17.84 10.77 5.82
CA PHE A 412 18.04 12.00 6.57
C PHE A 412 18.40 13.16 5.65
N ASN A 413 17.50 14.14 5.60
CA ASN A 413 17.74 15.44 5.01
C ASN A 413 17.59 16.53 6.10
N PRO A 414 18.62 17.37 6.32
CA PRO A 414 18.62 18.37 7.38
C PRO A 414 17.67 19.55 7.09
N ARG A 415 17.18 19.68 5.85
CA ARG A 415 16.29 20.76 5.41
C ARG A 415 14.80 20.46 5.55
N VAL A 416 14.45 19.20 5.82
CA VAL A 416 13.07 18.80 6.02
C VAL A 416 12.54 19.42 7.31
N ALA A 417 11.44 20.17 7.19
CA ALA A 417 10.89 20.97 8.30
C ALA A 417 10.31 20.12 9.43
N ILE A 418 9.92 18.88 9.14
CA ILE A 418 9.25 17.97 10.09
C ILE A 418 10.08 16.69 10.23
N SER A 419 10.69 16.49 11.40
CA SER A 419 11.57 15.34 11.68
C SER A 419 10.91 13.97 11.45
N SER A 420 9.58 13.89 11.56
CA SER A 420 8.83 12.64 11.35
C SER A 420 8.93 12.09 9.94
N PHE A 421 9.24 12.92 8.94
CA PHE A 421 9.45 12.46 7.55
C PHE A 421 10.75 11.67 7.41
N ASN A 422 11.85 12.13 8.02
CA ASN A 422 13.11 11.38 8.07
C ASN A 422 12.92 10.02 8.79
N GLU A 423 12.13 9.98 9.88
CA GLU A 423 11.81 8.72 10.55
C GLU A 423 10.97 7.78 9.68
N GLU A 424 10.09 8.32 8.83
CA GLU A 424 9.28 7.54 7.89
C GLU A 424 10.14 6.99 6.75
N ALA A 425 11.09 7.78 6.24
CA ALA A 425 12.11 7.35 5.29
C ALA A 425 12.97 6.21 5.85
N GLU A 426 13.47 6.35 7.08
CA GLU A 426 14.25 5.29 7.74
C GLU A 426 13.43 3.99 7.91
N ARG A 427 12.16 4.11 8.31
CA ARG A 427 11.25 2.96 8.41
C ARG A 427 11.04 2.28 7.07
N PHE A 428 10.76 3.05 6.01
CA PHE A 428 10.54 2.52 4.66
C PHE A 428 11.80 1.83 4.12
N ALA A 429 12.97 2.46 4.27
CA ALA A 429 14.23 1.89 3.84
C ALA A 429 14.53 0.56 4.54
N ARG A 430 14.38 0.48 5.88
CA ARG A 430 14.56 -0.76 6.65
C ARG A 430 13.60 -1.86 6.22
N LYS A 431 12.35 -1.51 5.95
CA LYS A 431 11.30 -2.44 5.56
C LYS A 431 11.60 -3.15 4.25
N TYR A 432 12.12 -2.40 3.28
CA TYR A 432 12.45 -2.90 1.94
C TYR A 432 13.94 -3.21 1.74
N ASN A 433 14.75 -3.16 2.81
CA ASN A 433 16.21 -3.30 2.75
C ASN A 433 16.91 -2.34 1.79
N LEU A 434 16.35 -1.15 1.58
CA LEU A 434 17.01 -0.12 0.77
C LEU A 434 18.25 0.40 1.50
N ILE A 435 19.27 0.75 0.73
CA ILE A 435 20.50 1.30 1.29
C ILE A 435 20.23 2.72 1.79
N PRO A 436 20.42 2.99 3.09
CA PRO A 436 20.19 4.31 3.65
C PRO A 436 21.28 5.28 3.17
N ALA A 437 20.86 6.48 2.80
CA ALA A 437 21.73 7.57 2.40
C ALA A 437 21.31 8.88 3.08
N ALA A 438 22.21 9.86 3.12
CA ALA A 438 21.91 11.21 3.56
C ALA A 438 22.50 12.24 2.59
N GLY A 439 21.74 13.30 2.34
CA GLY A 439 22.17 14.44 1.53
C GLY A 439 21.87 15.74 2.25
N SER A 440 22.71 16.76 2.07
CA SER A 440 22.46 18.05 2.74
C SER A 440 21.48 18.96 1.99
N ASP A 441 21.15 18.64 0.74
CA ASP A 441 20.27 19.43 -0.14
C ASP A 441 20.66 20.91 -0.14
N SER A 442 21.98 21.17 -0.18
CA SER A 442 22.46 22.53 -0.04
C SER A 442 22.42 23.27 -1.36
N HIS A 443 21.84 24.46 -1.27
CA HIS A 443 21.79 25.46 -2.34
C HIS A 443 22.75 26.63 -2.06
N VAL A 444 23.54 26.52 -0.99
CA VAL A 444 24.55 27.49 -0.57
C VAL A 444 25.79 26.75 -0.08
N ALA A 445 27.00 27.22 -0.37
CA ALA A 445 28.23 26.55 0.10
C ALA A 445 28.28 26.36 1.63
N GLN A 446 27.62 27.23 2.40
CA GLN A 446 27.55 27.14 3.87
C GLN A 446 26.76 25.93 4.38
N GLY A 447 25.84 25.36 3.59
CA GLY A 447 25.04 24.20 4.02
C GLY A 447 25.80 22.88 3.97
N LEU A 448 26.78 22.72 3.05
CA LEU A 448 27.59 21.50 2.88
C LEU A 448 28.17 20.95 4.22
N GLY A 449 28.12 19.63 4.44
CA GLY A 449 28.59 19.04 5.70
C GLY A 449 27.66 19.24 6.89
N ALA A 450 26.39 19.54 6.64
CA ALA A 450 25.32 19.25 7.61
C ALA A 450 25.15 17.74 7.82
N VAL A 451 25.44 16.95 6.79
CA VAL A 451 25.46 15.47 6.82
C VAL A 451 26.72 14.97 6.15
N ARG A 452 27.13 13.75 6.50
CA ARG A 452 28.19 13.01 5.80
C ARG A 452 27.86 11.53 5.81
N ASN A 453 28.04 10.88 4.67
CA ASN A 453 28.10 9.44 4.55
C ASN A 453 29.57 9.07 4.59
N ARG A 454 29.99 8.33 5.61
CA ARG A 454 31.37 7.87 5.73
C ARG A 454 31.45 6.43 5.24
N LEU A 455 32.20 6.21 4.17
CA LEU A 455 32.31 4.91 3.51
C LEU A 455 33.73 4.65 3.00
N HIS A 456 34.02 3.40 2.64
CA HIS A 456 35.27 3.08 1.95
C HIS A 456 35.31 3.72 0.57
N ASP A 457 36.48 4.25 0.18
CA ASP A 457 36.68 4.82 -1.14
C ASP A 457 36.31 3.83 -2.26
N PHE A 458 35.82 4.34 -3.38
CA PHE A 458 35.15 3.57 -4.42
C PHE A 458 35.52 4.06 -5.82
N ASP A 459 35.46 3.16 -6.80
CA ASP A 459 35.58 3.50 -8.22
C ASP A 459 34.35 3.02 -8.99
N GLY A 460 33.52 3.98 -9.41
CA GLY A 460 32.30 3.71 -10.17
C GLY A 460 31.09 3.32 -9.31
N PRO A 461 29.93 3.09 -9.97
CA PRO A 461 28.64 2.92 -9.29
C PRO A 461 28.55 1.63 -8.46
N GLU A 462 29.09 0.51 -8.96
CA GLU A 462 29.00 -0.78 -8.25
C GLU A 462 29.75 -0.76 -6.91
N GLU A 463 30.98 -0.23 -6.92
CA GLU A 463 31.79 -0.08 -5.71
C GLU A 463 31.18 0.93 -4.74
N PHE A 464 30.64 2.04 -5.26
CA PHE A 464 29.94 3.02 -4.45
C PHE A 464 28.75 2.39 -3.71
N LEU A 465 27.91 1.64 -4.44
CA LEU A 465 26.73 1.02 -3.89
C LEU A 465 27.10 0.01 -2.79
N GLU A 466 28.14 -0.80 -3.02
CA GLU A 466 28.62 -1.76 -2.01
C GLU A 466 29.22 -1.06 -0.78
N SER A 467 30.04 -0.02 -0.97
CA SER A 467 30.56 0.78 0.13
C SER A 467 29.45 1.47 0.94
N MET A 468 28.36 1.89 0.29
CA MET A 468 27.22 2.53 0.96
C MET A 468 26.46 1.59 1.90
N ARG A 469 26.51 0.26 1.68
CA ARG A 469 25.84 -0.72 2.56
C ARG A 469 26.35 -0.68 4.00
N GLU A 470 27.63 -0.34 4.19
CA GLU A 470 28.29 -0.24 5.50
C GLU A 470 28.53 1.22 5.91
N ALA A 471 27.97 2.19 5.19
CA ALA A 471 28.23 3.60 5.43
C ALA A 471 27.70 4.07 6.78
N GLU A 472 28.51 4.86 7.48
CA GLU A 472 28.10 5.56 8.70
C GLU A 472 27.58 6.96 8.36
N ILE A 473 26.32 7.23 8.69
CA ILE A 473 25.74 8.58 8.51
C ILE A 473 26.02 9.43 9.75
N THR A 474 26.82 10.47 9.59
CA THR A 474 27.07 11.48 10.64
C THR A 474 26.30 12.77 10.37
N ARG A 475 25.75 13.36 11.42
CA ARG A 475 24.89 14.56 11.36
C ARG A 475 25.52 15.68 12.17
N ARG A 476 25.59 16.89 11.61
CA ARG A 476 25.95 18.11 12.35
C ARG A 476 24.76 19.05 12.39
N HIS A 477 24.33 19.42 13.59
CA HIS A 477 23.25 20.41 13.74
C HIS A 477 23.68 21.75 13.13
N LYS A 478 22.97 22.19 12.09
CA LYS A 478 23.00 23.56 11.57
C LYS A 478 21.61 24.18 11.71
N ASN A 479 21.55 25.47 12.01
CA ASN A 479 20.27 26.16 12.15
C ASN A 479 19.58 26.29 10.78
N LEU A 480 18.46 25.59 10.60
CA LEU A 480 17.67 25.55 9.37
C LEU A 480 17.27 26.96 8.88
N VAL A 481 16.80 27.80 9.80
CA VAL A 481 16.36 29.19 9.51
C VAL A 481 17.53 30.00 8.97
N TYR A 482 18.73 29.80 9.50
CA TYR A 482 19.93 30.48 9.03
C TYR A 482 20.32 30.06 7.60
N VAL A 483 20.28 28.77 7.29
CA VAL A 483 20.61 28.26 5.94
C VAL A 483 19.56 28.69 4.92
N GLN A 484 18.27 28.66 5.26
CA GLN A 484 17.19 29.14 4.40
C GLN A 484 17.29 30.65 4.16
N ALA A 485 17.57 31.46 5.19
CA ALA A 485 17.78 32.89 5.04
C ALA A 485 18.95 33.22 4.10
N LEU A 486 20.06 32.47 4.20
CA LEU A 486 21.18 32.62 3.26
C LEU A 486 20.79 32.29 1.82
N LYS A 487 20.01 31.22 1.58
CA LYS A 487 19.48 30.89 0.24
C LYS A 487 18.70 32.08 -0.33
N PHE A 488 17.72 32.60 0.42
CA PHE A 488 16.91 33.73 -0.02
C PHE A 488 17.76 34.98 -0.33
N ILE A 489 18.72 35.32 0.54
CA ILE A 489 19.59 36.50 0.33
C ILE A 489 20.44 36.33 -0.94
N GLN A 490 21.01 35.14 -1.18
CA GLN A 490 21.88 34.91 -2.32
C GLN A 490 21.12 34.84 -3.66
N THR A 491 19.89 34.32 -3.66
CA THR A 491 19.05 34.23 -4.87
C THR A 491 18.36 35.55 -5.20
N THR A 492 18.01 36.37 -4.20
CA THR A 492 17.33 37.66 -4.42
C THR A 492 18.27 38.88 -4.50
N GLY A 493 19.49 38.79 -3.94
CA GLY A 493 20.41 39.91 -3.77
C GLY A 493 21.41 40.18 -4.90
N ARG A 494 21.47 39.35 -5.96
CA ARG A 494 22.35 39.59 -7.12
C ARG A 494 21.56 40.23 -8.28
N PRO A 495 22.06 41.29 -8.94
CA PRO A 495 21.52 41.72 -10.23
C PRO A 495 21.60 40.55 -11.21
N LYS A 496 20.56 40.33 -12.04
CA LYS A 496 20.59 39.34 -13.12
C LYS A 496 21.90 39.49 -13.89
N ALA A 497 22.74 38.46 -13.91
CA ALA A 497 23.96 38.45 -14.70
C ALA A 497 23.62 38.83 -16.15
N ALA A 498 24.34 39.79 -16.70
CA ALA A 498 24.18 40.19 -18.10
C ALA A 498 24.35 38.94 -18.96
N LYS A 499 23.38 38.68 -19.85
CA LYS A 499 23.52 37.66 -20.90
C LYS A 499 24.85 37.92 -21.60
N ARG A 500 25.75 36.93 -21.61
CA ARG A 500 26.94 36.94 -22.46
C ARG A 500 26.47 37.13 -23.91
N GLU A 501 26.71 38.31 -24.47
CA GLU A 501 26.72 38.48 -25.92
C GLU A 501 27.86 37.62 -26.46
N VAL A 502 27.50 36.71 -27.36
CA VAL A 502 28.47 35.90 -28.10
C VAL A 502 28.84 36.72 -29.32
N ASP A 503 30.10 37.18 -29.38
CA ASP A 503 30.67 37.69 -30.62
C ASP A 503 30.80 36.52 -31.62
N ASP A 504 30.19 36.70 -32.80
CA ASP A 504 30.18 35.82 -33.98
C ASP A 504 29.17 34.63 -33.98
N PRO A 505 27.88 34.88 -34.30
CA PRO A 505 26.94 33.81 -34.59
C PRO A 505 27.15 33.28 -36.01
N ARG A 506 27.98 32.22 -36.16
CA ARG A 506 27.94 31.43 -37.39
C ARG A 506 26.60 30.69 -37.49
N ALA A 507 25.80 31.08 -38.46
CA ALA A 507 24.52 30.46 -38.77
C ALA A 507 24.71 28.99 -39.18
N VAL A 508 24.20 28.07 -38.34
CA VAL A 508 24.01 26.66 -38.71
C VAL A 508 22.87 26.60 -39.73
N LYS A 509 23.18 26.24 -40.98
CA LYS A 509 22.19 25.94 -42.02
C LYS A 509 21.45 24.65 -41.69
N GLY A 510 20.12 24.69 -41.69
CA GLY A 510 19.30 23.51 -41.98
C GLY A 510 17.93 23.50 -41.31
N GLY A 511 16.86 23.42 -42.12
CA GLY A 511 15.57 22.87 -41.66
C GLY A 511 14.32 23.72 -41.90
N ARG A 512 13.89 23.83 -43.17
CA ARG A 512 12.54 24.17 -43.69
C ARG A 512 11.39 24.29 -42.66
N ARG A 513 10.83 25.50 -42.54
CA ARG A 513 9.49 25.76 -41.95
C ARG A 513 8.42 25.65 -43.06
N LYS A 514 7.52 24.66 -42.95
CA LYS A 514 6.34 24.52 -43.82
C LYS A 514 5.35 25.67 -43.58
N SER A 515 4.85 26.23 -44.67
CA SER A 515 3.82 27.26 -44.76
C SER A 515 2.42 26.72 -44.42
N ARG A 516 1.60 27.54 -43.77
CA ARG A 516 0.13 27.44 -43.82
C ARG A 516 -0.51 28.82 -43.90
N GLY A 517 -0.99 29.11 -45.12
CA GLY A 517 -2.29 29.71 -45.45
C GLY A 517 -2.73 30.99 -44.74
N SER A 518 -2.67 32.10 -45.49
CA SER A 518 -3.48 33.29 -45.25
C SER A 518 -4.94 33.05 -45.67
N LYS A 519 -5.89 33.60 -44.90
CA LYS A 519 -7.22 33.95 -45.39
C LYS A 519 -7.52 35.39 -44.97
N ARG A 520 -7.73 36.24 -45.98
CA ARG A 520 -8.32 37.58 -45.92
C ARG A 520 -9.84 37.47 -45.93
N ALA A 521 -10.51 38.34 -45.18
CA ALA A 521 -11.76 39.03 -45.54
C ALA A 521 -11.88 40.23 -44.56
N ALA A 522 -11.58 41.46 -45.00
CA ALA A 522 -12.45 42.37 -45.74
C ALA A 522 -13.60 42.92 -44.88
N GLY A 523 -13.53 44.23 -44.60
CA GLY A 523 -14.60 45.00 -43.98
C GLY A 523 -15.31 45.90 -44.98
N LYS A 524 -16.56 46.21 -44.62
CA LYS A 524 -17.50 47.25 -45.09
C LYS A 524 -18.30 46.98 -46.39
N SER A 525 -19.58 46.68 -46.18
CA SER A 525 -20.70 47.59 -46.47
C SER A 525 -21.71 47.50 -45.35
#